data_AF-A0A7C5SD71-F1
#
_entry.id   AF-A0A7C5SD71-F1
#
_cell.length_a   1.000
_cell.length_b   1.000
_cell.length_c   1.000
_cell.angle_alpha   90.00
_cell.angle_beta   90.00
_cell.angle_gamma   90.00
#
_symmetry.space_group_name_H-M   'P 1'
#
loop_
_entity.id
_entity.type
_entity.pdbx_description
1 polymer ?
#
loop_
_entity_poly.entity_id
_entity_poly.type
_entity_poly.pdbx_seq_one_letter_code
_entity_poly.pdbx_strand_id
1 'polypeptide(L)'
;MMLSRRQLLRILSLLPALPSWRVIGGVARAGEETWRHGLSLFGALKYPPDFAHFDYVKSDAPKGGRVRLHAIGSFDSLNPHSFKGAAASGLGLVHDTLLKPALDEPASEYGLIAEAVTHPA
;
A
#
# COMPACT_ATOMS: atom_id res chain seq x y z
N MET A 1 17.08 -72.24 -36.24
CA MET A 1 17.66 -70.89 -36.39
C MET A 1 17.80 -70.29 -34.99
N MET A 2 18.99 -70.32 -34.39
CA MET A 2 19.21 -70.02 -32.97
C MET A 2 19.41 -68.52 -32.76
N LEU A 3 18.47 -67.87 -32.06
CA LEU A 3 18.58 -66.46 -31.65
C LEU A 3 19.60 -66.32 -30.52
N SER A 4 20.56 -65.41 -30.67
CA SER A 4 21.68 -65.22 -29.73
C SER A 4 21.29 -64.33 -28.55
N ARG A 5 21.82 -64.64 -27.35
CA ARG A 5 21.69 -63.84 -26.10
C ARG A 5 21.96 -62.34 -26.30
N ARG A 6 22.79 -61.97 -27.28
CA ARG A 6 23.13 -60.57 -27.59
C ARG A 6 22.00 -59.83 -28.31
N GLN A 7 21.11 -60.53 -29.00
CA GLN A 7 19.91 -59.96 -29.61
C GLN A 7 18.79 -59.75 -28.57
N LEU A 8 18.74 -60.57 -27.52
CA LEU A 8 17.76 -60.44 -26.44
C LEU A 8 17.99 -59.18 -25.59
N LEU A 9 19.26 -58.81 -25.36
CA LEU A 9 19.61 -57.63 -24.56
C LEU A 9 19.41 -56.29 -25.29
N ARG A 10 19.29 -56.29 -26.62
CA ARG A 10 19.06 -55.07 -27.41
C ARG A 10 17.59 -54.65 -27.49
N ILE A 11 16.65 -55.55 -27.19
CA ILE A 11 15.22 -55.27 -27.24
C ILE A 11 14.70 -54.67 -25.93
N LEU A 12 15.43 -54.83 -24.81
CA LEU A 12 14.98 -54.42 -23.48
C LEU A 12 15.20 -52.92 -23.15
N SER A 13 15.90 -52.15 -23.98
CA SER A 13 16.30 -50.77 -23.65
C SER A 13 15.37 -49.67 -24.19
N LEU A 14 14.13 -49.98 -24.58
CA LEU A 14 13.19 -48.97 -25.10
C LEU A 14 11.92 -48.87 -24.26
N LEU A 15 12.07 -48.42 -23.01
CA LEU A 15 10.98 -47.77 -22.28
C LEU A 15 11.44 -46.35 -21.92
N PRO A 16 10.90 -45.29 -22.56
CA PRO A 16 11.11 -43.95 -22.05
C PRO A 16 10.30 -43.84 -20.74
N ALA A 17 11.01 -43.78 -19.61
CA ALA A 17 10.43 -43.38 -18.34
C ALA A 17 9.97 -41.92 -18.48
N LEU A 18 8.69 -41.70 -18.78
CA LEU A 18 8.09 -40.38 -18.75
C LEU A 18 8.11 -39.90 -17.30
N PRO A 19 8.83 -38.81 -16.95
CA PRO A 19 8.69 -38.24 -15.64
C PRO A 19 7.26 -37.70 -15.53
N SER A 20 6.44 -38.36 -14.72
CA SER A 20 5.11 -37.90 -14.31
C SER A 20 5.24 -36.75 -13.32
N TRP A 21 5.98 -35.69 -13.68
CA TRP A 21 5.95 -34.44 -12.93
C TRP A 21 4.65 -33.72 -13.30
N ARG A 22 3.55 -34.08 -12.63
CA ARG A 22 2.36 -33.23 -12.59
C ARG A 22 2.78 -31.92 -11.93
N VAL A 23 3.05 -30.90 -12.73
CA VAL A 23 3.12 -29.52 -12.26
C VAL A 23 1.71 -29.18 -11.75
N ILE A 24 1.49 -29.31 -10.44
CA ILE A 24 0.37 -28.63 -9.75
C ILE A 24 0.81 -27.17 -9.62
N GLY A 25 0.91 -26.49 -10.77
CA GLY A 25 1.17 -25.08 -10.87
C GLY A 25 -0.16 -24.36 -10.96
N GLY A 26 -0.91 -24.34 -9.86
CA GLY A 26 -1.94 -23.31 -9.72
C GLY A 26 -1.21 -21.99 -9.63
N VAL A 27 -1.10 -21.27 -10.75
CA VAL A 27 -0.70 -19.86 -10.71
C VAL A 27 -1.80 -19.17 -9.91
N ALA A 28 -1.50 -18.82 -8.66
CA ALA A 28 -2.36 -17.91 -7.91
C ALA A 28 -2.48 -16.65 -8.76
N ARG A 29 -3.65 -16.44 -9.38
CA ARG A 29 -3.95 -15.16 -10.01
C ARG A 29 -4.07 -14.18 -8.86
N ALA A 30 -3.13 -13.25 -8.75
CA ALA A 30 -3.35 -12.05 -7.97
C ALA A 30 -4.68 -11.45 -8.47
N GLY A 31 -5.63 -11.22 -7.55
CA GLY A 31 -6.85 -10.50 -7.88
C GLY A 31 -6.49 -9.13 -8.45
N GLU A 32 -7.31 -8.61 -9.36
CA GLU A 32 -7.13 -7.24 -9.85
C GLU A 32 -7.13 -6.27 -8.67
N GLU A 33 -6.04 -5.52 -8.52
CA GLU A 33 -5.91 -4.53 -7.46
C GLU A 33 -6.85 -3.36 -7.75
N THR A 34 -7.86 -3.18 -6.91
CA THR A 34 -8.75 -2.02 -7.00
C THR A 34 -8.09 -0.83 -6.32
N TRP A 35 -7.45 0.01 -7.12
CA TRP A 35 -6.91 1.29 -6.67
C TRP A 35 -8.04 2.25 -6.29
N ARG A 36 -7.86 2.94 -5.16
CA ARG A 36 -8.81 3.90 -4.60
C ARG A 36 -8.10 5.22 -4.31
N HIS A 37 -8.81 6.34 -4.42
CA HIS A 37 -8.29 7.69 -4.09
C HIS A 37 -8.30 7.99 -2.58
N GLY A 38 -8.92 7.12 -1.79
CA GLY A 38 -9.00 7.21 -0.35
C GLY A 38 -9.51 5.92 0.29
N LEU A 39 -9.56 5.91 1.61
CA LEU A 39 -10.04 4.81 2.43
C LEU A 39 -11.08 5.32 3.42
N SER A 40 -12.10 4.52 3.67
CA SER A 40 -13.04 4.74 4.78
C SER A 40 -13.30 3.42 5.48
N LEU A 41 -13.34 3.46 6.82
CA LEU A 41 -13.70 2.29 7.62
C LEU A 41 -15.22 1.99 7.55
N PHE A 42 -16.05 2.98 7.22
CA PHE A 42 -17.52 2.88 7.33
C PHE A 42 -18.25 2.82 5.97
N GLY A 43 -17.51 2.75 4.85
CA GLY A 43 -18.09 2.51 3.53
C GLY A 43 -17.69 3.55 2.51
N ALA A 44 -18.69 4.19 1.89
CA ALA A 44 -18.46 5.13 0.80
C ALA A 44 -17.83 6.44 1.31
N LEU A 45 -16.86 6.94 0.55
CA LEU A 45 -16.26 8.25 0.74
C LEU A 45 -17.23 9.35 0.30
N LYS A 46 -17.29 10.45 1.06
CA LYS A 46 -18.06 11.65 0.70
C LYS A 46 -17.50 12.34 -0.54
N TYR A 47 -16.18 12.46 -0.65
CA TYR A 47 -15.53 13.20 -1.73
C TYR A 47 -15.18 12.28 -2.92
N PRO A 48 -15.55 12.64 -4.16
CA PRO A 48 -15.22 11.84 -5.35
C PRO A 48 -13.72 11.94 -5.72
N PRO A 49 -13.18 11.07 -6.61
CA PRO A 49 -11.76 11.03 -6.97
C PRO A 49 -11.11 12.35 -7.42
N ASP A 50 -11.89 13.27 -7.98
CA ASP A 50 -11.39 14.53 -8.57
C ASP A 50 -11.82 15.78 -7.79
N PHE A 51 -12.20 15.63 -6.51
CA PHE A 51 -12.57 16.78 -5.70
C PHE A 51 -11.40 17.76 -5.53
N ALA A 52 -11.65 19.06 -5.69
CA ALA A 52 -10.59 20.07 -5.69
C ALA A 52 -10.12 20.44 -4.27
N HIS A 53 -11.00 20.39 -3.28
CA HIS A 53 -10.74 20.70 -1.89
C HIS A 53 -11.86 20.16 -1.00
N PHE A 54 -11.57 19.95 0.29
CA PHE A 54 -12.61 19.63 1.26
C PHE A 54 -13.63 20.79 1.39
N ASP A 55 -14.88 20.48 1.75
CA ASP A 55 -15.98 21.46 1.83
C ASP A 55 -15.71 22.55 2.88
N TYR A 56 -14.95 22.21 3.92
CA TYR A 56 -14.55 23.14 4.98
C TYR A 56 -13.37 24.05 4.61
N VAL A 57 -12.86 23.97 3.38
CA VAL A 57 -11.75 24.81 2.90
C VAL A 57 -12.29 26.05 2.20
N LYS A 58 -11.84 27.21 2.67
CA LYS A 58 -11.98 28.47 1.94
C LYS A 58 -10.86 28.60 0.88
N SER A 59 -11.17 28.31 -0.39
CA SER A 59 -10.19 28.25 -1.48
C SER A 59 -9.56 29.63 -1.84
N ASP A 60 -10.32 30.71 -1.67
CA ASP A 60 -9.90 32.11 -1.87
C ASP A 60 -9.22 32.73 -0.63
N ALA A 61 -8.81 31.93 0.36
CA ALA A 61 -8.14 32.43 1.55
C ALA A 61 -6.86 33.22 1.18
N PRO A 62 -6.72 34.48 1.66
CA PRO A 62 -5.53 35.29 1.42
C PRO A 62 -4.26 34.53 1.80
N LYS A 63 -3.26 34.53 0.92
CA LYS A 63 -1.97 33.87 1.16
C LYS A 63 -0.97 34.87 1.74
N GLY A 64 -0.17 34.41 2.70
CA GLY A 64 0.87 35.20 3.37
C GLY A 64 0.50 35.64 4.79
N GLY A 65 1.32 36.54 5.34
CA GLY A 65 1.23 36.97 6.74
C GLY A 65 2.02 36.07 7.71
N ARG A 66 1.89 36.35 9.02
CA ARG A 66 2.54 35.57 10.08
C ARG A 66 1.52 35.19 11.15
N VAL A 67 1.33 33.89 11.34
CA VAL A 67 0.56 33.35 12.47
C VAL A 67 1.51 33.14 13.64
N ARG A 68 1.15 33.66 14.84
CA ARG A 68 1.90 33.45 16.08
C ARG A 68 1.03 32.64 17.04
N LEU A 69 1.41 31.38 17.26
CA LEU A 69 0.74 30.48 18.18
C LEU A 69 1.58 30.32 19.44
N HIS A 70 0.94 30.18 20.59
CA HIS A 70 1.61 29.78 21.83
C HIS A 70 1.53 28.26 21.97
N ALA A 71 2.48 27.69 22.73
CA ALA A 71 2.45 26.30 23.17
C ALA A 71 2.69 26.28 24.68
N ILE A 72 2.05 25.34 25.37
CA ILE A 72 2.20 25.16 26.82
C ILE A 72 3.38 24.21 27.06
N GLY A 73 4.33 24.57 27.91
CA GLY A 73 5.52 23.78 28.22
C GLY A 73 6.80 24.26 27.52
N SER A 74 7.83 23.41 27.49
CA SER A 74 9.10 23.62 26.80
C SER A 74 9.45 22.40 25.94
N PHE A 75 10.48 22.51 25.11
CA PHE A 75 11.00 21.41 24.29
C PHE A 75 12.52 21.33 24.39
N ASP A 76 13.07 20.14 24.16
CA ASP A 76 14.52 19.88 24.09
C ASP A 76 14.91 19.02 22.86
N SER A 77 13.92 18.59 22.06
CA SER A 77 14.12 17.77 20.86
C SER A 77 13.32 18.29 19.67
N LEU A 78 13.92 18.19 18.47
CA LEU A 78 13.26 18.42 17.18
C LEU A 78 12.92 17.12 16.45
N ASN A 79 13.15 15.96 17.06
CA ASN A 79 12.78 14.65 16.52
C ASN A 79 11.49 14.15 17.21
N PRO A 80 10.33 14.15 16.53
CA PRO A 80 9.06 13.71 17.13
C PRO A 80 8.92 12.18 17.23
N HIS A 81 9.84 11.40 16.66
CA HIS A 81 9.79 9.94 16.62
C HIS A 81 10.72 9.28 17.65
N SER A 82 11.42 10.07 18.45
CA SER A 82 12.28 9.60 19.53
C SER A 82 11.45 9.26 20.77
N PHE A 83 11.82 8.19 21.48
CA PHE A 83 11.29 7.89 22.81
C PHE A 83 11.83 8.81 23.91
N LYS A 84 12.91 9.55 23.64
CA LYS A 84 13.58 10.46 24.58
C LYS A 84 13.37 11.92 24.19
N GLY A 85 13.23 12.77 25.20
CA GLY A 85 13.09 14.22 25.06
C GLY A 85 11.63 14.65 24.88
N ALA A 86 11.40 15.95 25.01
CA ALA A 86 10.13 16.62 24.71
C ALA A 86 10.21 17.26 23.32
N ALA A 87 9.40 16.75 22.40
CA ALA A 87 9.33 17.23 21.02
C ALA A 87 8.69 18.64 20.96
N ALA A 88 9.22 19.49 20.09
CA ALA A 88 8.63 20.81 19.85
C ALA A 88 7.18 20.71 19.30
N SER A 89 6.31 21.62 19.74
CA SER A 89 4.96 21.75 19.18
C SER A 89 5.00 22.20 17.72
N GLY A 90 4.08 21.68 16.90
CA GLY A 90 3.98 22.04 15.48
C GLY A 90 4.92 21.28 14.53
N LEU A 91 5.72 20.32 15.02
CA LEU A 91 6.56 19.47 14.16
C LEU A 91 5.75 18.62 13.15
N GLY A 92 4.44 18.47 13.33
CA GLY A 92 3.56 17.88 12.32
C GLY A 92 3.36 18.74 11.06
N LEU A 93 3.79 20.01 11.05
CA LEU A 93 3.71 20.89 9.88
C LEU A 93 4.92 20.75 8.92
N VAL A 94 5.95 20.02 9.33
CA VAL A 94 7.18 19.80 8.52
C VAL A 94 7.31 18.36 8.02
N HIS A 95 6.35 17.49 8.36
CA HIS A 95 6.30 16.10 7.91
C HIS A 95 4.94 15.83 7.27
N ASP A 96 4.93 15.05 6.19
CA ASP A 96 3.71 14.63 5.51
C ASP A 96 3.44 13.13 5.74
N THR A 97 2.15 12.77 5.70
CA THR A 97 1.65 11.38 5.73
C THR A 97 1.33 10.90 4.31
N LEU A 98 1.10 9.59 4.13
CA LEU A 98 0.68 9.07 2.83
C LEU A 98 -0.73 9.56 2.45
N LEU A 99 -1.64 9.50 3.41
CA LEU A 99 -3.03 9.95 3.29
C LEU A 99 -3.33 11.04 4.32
N LYS A 100 -4.37 11.84 4.08
CA LYS A 100 -4.85 12.93 4.94
C LYS A 100 -6.27 12.60 5.43
N PRO A 101 -6.53 12.61 6.74
CA PRO A 101 -7.89 12.45 7.25
C PRO A 101 -8.76 13.66 6.90
N ALA A 102 -10.00 13.39 6.50
CA ALA A 102 -11.04 14.40 6.38
C ALA A 102 -11.63 14.74 7.76
N LEU A 103 -11.78 16.03 8.06
CA LEU A 103 -12.26 16.49 9.38
C LEU A 103 -13.79 16.42 9.53
N ASP A 104 -14.50 16.21 8.43
CA ASP A 104 -15.96 16.17 8.36
C ASP A 104 -16.50 14.78 8.03
N GLU A 105 -15.64 13.75 8.06
CA GLU A 105 -16.00 12.35 7.88
C GLU A 105 -15.37 11.48 8.97
N PRO A 106 -16.09 10.49 9.51
CA PRO A 106 -15.52 9.55 10.47
C PRO A 106 -14.56 8.58 9.76
N ALA A 107 -13.37 8.40 10.32
CA ALA A 107 -12.38 7.39 9.92
C ALA A 107 -12.19 7.27 8.39
N SER A 108 -12.07 8.41 7.72
CA SER A 108 -11.89 8.51 6.28
C SER A 108 -10.64 9.32 5.95
N GLU A 109 -9.84 8.84 4.99
CA GLU A 109 -8.59 9.46 4.57
C GLU A 109 -8.48 9.49 3.04
N TYR A 110 -7.91 10.57 2.51
CA TYR A 110 -7.72 10.82 1.08
C TYR A 110 -6.23 10.97 0.74
N GLY A 111 -5.85 10.81 -0.53
CA GLY A 111 -4.46 10.98 -0.98
C GLY A 111 -3.80 12.28 -0.48
N LEU A 112 -2.58 12.17 0.06
CA LEU A 112 -1.71 13.32 0.35
C LEU A 112 -0.40 13.22 -0.46
N ILE A 113 0.55 12.42 0.02
CA ILE A 113 1.73 12.05 -0.79
C ILE A 113 1.37 10.90 -1.73
N ALA A 114 0.53 9.96 -1.27
CA ALA A 114 0.07 8.86 -2.08
C ALA A 114 -1.04 9.31 -3.04
N GLU A 115 -0.87 9.03 -4.33
CA GLU A 115 -1.89 9.27 -5.36
C GLU A 115 -3.06 8.27 -5.25
N ALA A 116 -2.75 7.02 -4.89
CA ALA A 116 -3.74 5.97 -4.77
C ALA A 116 -3.33 4.93 -3.72
N VAL A 117 -4.32 4.17 -3.25
CA VAL A 117 -4.15 3.11 -2.25
C VAL A 117 -4.97 1.88 -2.62
N THR A 118 -4.41 0.71 -2.37
CA THR A 118 -5.07 -0.59 -2.58
C THR A 118 -4.90 -1.45 -1.32
N HIS A 119 -5.89 -2.28 -1.04
CA HIS A 119 -5.80 -3.32 -0.02
C HIS A 119 -6.55 -4.56 -0.49
N PRO A 120 -6.16 -5.76 -0.03
CA PRO A 120 -6.89 -6.99 -0.33
C PRO A 120 -8.37 -6.90 0.09
N ALA A 121 -9.22 -7.59 -0.66
CA ALA A 121 -10.63 -7.74 -0.32
C ALA A 121 -10.83 -8.57 0.96
#